data_AF-A0A2G8R7G5-F1
#
_entry.id   AF-A0A2G8R7G5-F1
#
_cell.length_a   1.000
_cell.length_b   1.000
_cell.length_c   1.000
_cell.angle_alpha   90.00
_cell.angle_beta   90.00
_cell.angle_gamma   90.00
#
_symmetry.space_group_name_H-M   'P 1'
#
loop_
_entity.id
_entity.type
_entity.pdbx_description
1 polymer ?
#
loop_
_entity_poly.entity_id
_entity_poly.type
_entity_poly.pdbx_seq_one_letter_code
_entity_poly.pdbx_strand_id
1 'polypeptide(L)' 'MNDVARKYDIGPNPLSGWRRLAKDGELVLLAPETDTDFAPLVVCDVESPPPAKVTEQTTPAVEIIAGAVSVRLDGATPAA' A
#
# COMPACT_ATOMS: atom_id res chain seq x y z
N MET A 1 -1.92 3.75 -3.80
CA MET A 1 -1.56 4.15 -2.42
C MET A 1 -0.42 5.15 -2.40
N ASN A 2 0.65 4.91 -3.18
CA ASN A 2 1.77 5.85 -3.30
C ASN A 2 1.36 7.24 -3.77
N ASP A 3 0.37 7.37 -4.66
CA ASP A 3 -0.06 8.69 -5.14
C ASP A 3 -0.70 9.54 -4.04
N VAL A 4 -1.45 8.91 -3.13
CA VAL A 4 -2.02 9.57 -1.94
C VAL A 4 -0.91 9.96 -0.97
N ALA A 5 0.02 9.04 -0.69
CA ALA A 5 1.20 9.30 0.13
C ALA A 5 2.02 10.48 -0.39
N ARG A 6 2.33 10.51 -1.69
CA ARG A 6 3.06 11.61 -2.35
C ARG A 6 2.30 12.93 -2.30
N LYS A 7 0.97 12.89 -2.53
CA LYS A 7 0.15 14.11 -2.54
C LYS A 7 0.11 14.79 -1.17
N TYR A 8 0.19 14.03 -0.09
CA TYR A 8 0.11 14.54 1.27
C TYR A 8 1.44 14.47 2.03
N ASP A 9 2.54 14.11 1.36
CA ASP A 9 3.88 13.91 1.93
C ASP A 9 3.91 12.96 3.15
N ILE A 10 3.08 11.92 3.11
CA ILE A 10 3.00 10.90 4.17
C ILE A 10 3.72 9.64 3.69
N GLY A 11 4.46 8.97 4.59
CA GLY A 11 5.05 7.67 4.29
C GLY A 11 3.98 6.62 3.88
N PRO A 12 4.31 5.66 3.00
CA PRO A 12 3.34 4.65 2.56
C PRO A 12 2.94 3.65 3.66
N ASN A 13 3.76 3.47 4.70
CA ASN A 13 3.51 2.55 5.82
C ASN A 13 2.35 2.99 6.74
N PRO A 14 2.21 4.27 7.13
CA PRO A 14 1.01 4.78 7.83
C PRO A 14 -0.32 4.47 7.14
N LEU A 15 -0.35 4.54 5.81
CA LEU A 15 -1.58 4.37 5.01
C LEU A 15 -2.14 2.94 5.05
N SER A 16 -1.26 1.93 5.11
CA SER A 16 -1.71 0.53 5.26
C SER A 16 -2.28 0.28 6.66
N GLY A 17 -1.65 0.85 7.69
CA GLY A 17 -2.14 0.81 9.07
C GLY A 17 -3.51 1.46 9.23
N TRP A 18 -3.69 2.67 8.71
CA TRP A 18 -4.97 3.37 8.76
C TRP A 18 -6.09 2.65 8.02
N ARG A 19 -5.79 2.04 6.86
CA ARG A 19 -6.77 1.20 6.15
C ARG A 19 -7.20 -0.01 6.98
N ARG A 20 -6.28 -0.64 7.71
CA ARG A 20 -6.61 -1.76 8.60
C ARG A 20 -7.52 -1.29 9.73
N LEU A 21 -7.15 -0.22 10.42
CA LEU A 21 -7.97 0.38 11.48
C LEU A 21 -9.37 0.77 10.97
N ALA A 22 -9.48 1.29 9.75
CA ALA A 22 -10.78 1.62 9.15
C ALA A 22 -11.65 0.38 8.90
N LYS A 23 -11.03 -0.71 8.39
CA LYS A 23 -11.74 -1.98 8.18
C LYS A 23 -12.20 -2.62 9.49
N ASP A 24 -11.37 -2.51 10.52
CA ASP A 24 -11.65 -3.05 11.85
C ASP A 24 -12.61 -2.14 12.65
N GLY A 25 -12.99 -0.97 12.11
CA GLY A 25 -13.89 0.00 12.75
C GLY A 25 -13.24 0.82 13.85
N GLU A 26 -11.93 0.74 14.00
CA GLU A 26 -11.14 1.43 15.04
C GLU A 26 -10.66 2.82 14.60
N LEU A 27 -10.75 3.14 13.30
CA LEU A 27 -10.43 4.47 12.79
C LEU A 27 -11.60 5.43 13.02
N VAL A 28 -11.57 6.14 14.14
CA VAL A 28 -12.52 7.22 14.42
C VAL A 28 -12.14 8.46 13.60
N LEU A 29 -13.01 8.84 12.67
CA LEU A 29 -12.93 10.13 12.00
C LEU A 29 -13.59 11.18 12.90
N LEU A 30 -12.89 12.28 13.15
CA LEU A 30 -13.50 13.44 13.80
C LEU A 30 -14.63 13.94 12.90
N ALA A 31 -15.74 14.35 13.52
CA ALA A 31 -16.83 14.97 12.79
C ALA A 31 -16.28 16.18 12.03
N PRO A 32 -16.54 16.28 10.72
CA PRO A 32 -16.07 17.43 9.95
C PRO A 32 -16.78 18.70 10.45
N GLU A 33 -16.06 19.82 10.43
CA GLU A 33 -16.57 21.14 10.85
C GLU A 33 -17.68 21.67 9.92
N THR A 34 -17.80 21.10 8.72
CA THR A 34 -18.79 21.43 7.70
C THR A 34 -19.46 20.17 7.17
N ASP A 35 -20.70 20.30 6.68
CA ASP A 35 -21.39 19.22 5.96
C ASP A 35 -20.46 18.64 4.89
N THR A 36 -20.13 17.37 5.05
CA THR A 36 -19.24 16.63 4.16
C THR A 36 -20.07 15.57 3.46
N ASP A 37 -20.09 15.64 2.13
CA ASP A 37 -20.79 14.66 1.30
C ASP A 37 -19.79 13.69 0.66
N PHE A 38 -20.25 12.47 0.38
CA PHE A 38 -19.45 11.49 -0.34
C PHE A 38 -19.65 11.69 -1.84
N ALA A 39 -18.55 11.84 -2.59
CA ALA A 39 -18.64 11.85 -4.04
C ALA A 39 -19.20 10.50 -4.54
N PRO A 40 -20.23 10.49 -5.40
CA PRO A 40 -20.80 9.26 -5.93
C PRO A 40 -19.76 8.48 -6.74
N LEU A 41 -19.70 7.17 -6.55
CA LEU A 41 -18.79 6.28 -7.28
C LEU A 41 -19.23 6.21 -8.75
N VAL A 42 -18.40 6.71 -9.66
CA VAL A 42 -18.58 6.54 -11.11
C VAL A 42 -17.79 5.29 -11.54
N VAL A 43 -18.49 4.21 -11.86
CA VAL A 43 -17.87 3.00 -12.42
C VAL A 43 -17.78 3.16 -13.93
N CYS A 44 -16.59 3.45 -14.44
CA CYS A 44 -16.32 3.39 -15.88
C CYS A 44 -15.99 1.94 -16.25
N ASP A 45 -16.56 1.45 -17.35
CA ASP A 45 -16.18 0.16 -17.94
C ASP A 45 -14.75 0.29 -18.48
N VAL A 46 -13.77 -0.10 -17.68
CA VAL A 46 -12.36 -0.14 -18.08
C VAL A 46 -12.10 -1.54 -18.61
N GLU A 47 -11.81 -1.64 -19.90
CA GLU A 47 -11.38 -2.90 -20.49
C GLU A 47 -10.21 -3.46 -19.70
N SER A 48 -10.39 -4.68 -19.18
CA SER A 48 -9.40 -5.33 -18.32
C SER A 48 -8.07 -5.37 -19.05
N PRO A 49 -6.99 -4.78 -18.49
CA PRO A 49 -5.68 -4.90 -19.11
C PRO A 49 -5.32 -6.38 -19.25
N PRO A 50 -4.68 -6.79 -20.37
CA PRO A 50 -4.30 -8.17 -20.58
C PRO A 50 -3.44 -8.65 -19.39
N PRO A 51 -3.58 -9.91 -18.96
CA PRO A 51 -2.81 -10.45 -17.85
C PRO A 51 -1.33 -10.22 -18.14
N ALA A 52 -0.66 -9.50 -17.23
CA ALA A 52 0.77 -9.25 -17.34
C ALA A 52 1.47 -10.61 -17.47
N LYS A 53 2.29 -10.77 -18.51
CA LYS A 53 3.12 -11.95 -18.66
C LYS A 53 3.98 -12.04 -17.39
N VAL A 54 3.80 -13.13 -16.64
CA VAL A 54 4.69 -13.47 -15.53
C VAL A 54 6.02 -13.83 -16.18
N THR A 55 6.87 -12.81 -16.41
CA THR A 55 8.29 -13.06 -16.52
C THR A 55 8.68 -13.74 -15.22
N GLU A 56 9.30 -14.91 -15.29
CA GLU A 56 9.93 -15.54 -14.13
C GLU A 56 10.86 -14.50 -13.51
N GLN A 57 10.37 -13.82 -12.48
CA GLN A 57 11.12 -12.84 -11.75
C GLN A 57 12.18 -13.65 -11.02
N THR A 58 13.43 -13.63 -11.52
CA THR A 58 14.57 -13.96 -10.68
C THR A 58 14.44 -13.08 -9.46
N THR A 59 14.02 -13.66 -8.34
CA THR A 59 13.80 -12.92 -7.11
C THR A 59 15.16 -12.47 -6.61
N PRO A 60 15.48 -11.16 -6.67
CA PRO A 60 16.76 -10.69 -6.19
C PRO A 60 16.84 -10.93 -4.68
N ALA A 61 18.04 -11.23 -4.19
CA ALA A 61 18.28 -11.31 -2.75
C ALA A 61 17.90 -9.98 -2.08
N VAL A 62 17.23 -10.05 -0.93
CA VAL A 62 16.86 -8.88 -0.14
C VAL A 62 18.00 -8.57 0.81
N GLU A 63 18.50 -7.33 0.78
CA GLU A 63 19.58 -6.87 1.66
C GLU A 63 19.11 -5.66 2.49
N ILE A 64 19.29 -5.73 3.80
CA ILE A 64 18.92 -4.69 4.76
C ILE A 64 20.19 -4.27 5.51
N ILE A 65 20.50 -2.97 5.47
CA ILE A 65 21.66 -2.39 6.16
C ILE A 65 21.16 -1.41 7.22
N ALA A 66 21.57 -1.63 8.47
CA ALA A 66 21.24 -0.80 9.63
C ALA A 66 22.51 -0.48 10.43
N GLY A 67 23.15 0.65 10.13
CA GLY A 67 24.42 1.03 10.73
C GLY A 67 25.53 0.03 10.37
N ALA A 68 26.04 -0.68 11.38
CA ALA A 68 27.05 -1.73 11.22
C ALA A 68 26.46 -3.14 10.98
N VAL A 69 25.12 -3.27 10.95
CA VAL A 69 24.44 -4.58 10.79
C VAL A 69 23.95 -4.75 9.36
N SER A 70 24.23 -5.90 8.77
CA SER A 70 23.71 -6.33 7.46
C SER A 70 22.93 -7.63 7.57
N VAL A 71 21.71 -7.67 7.03
CA VAL A 71 20.88 -8.88 6.90
C VAL A 71 20.66 -9.17 5.43
N ARG A 72 20.98 -10.40 4.99
CA ARG A 72 20.80 -10.87 3.61
C ARG A 72 19.87 -12.06 3.58
N LEU A 73 18.83 -11.99 2.75
CA LEU A 73 17.83 -13.03 2.57
C LEU A 73 17.82 -13.48 1.11
N ASP A 74 17.74 -14.79 0.89
CA ASP A 74 17.62 -15.34 -0.46
C ASP A 74 16.25 -15.00 -1.07
N GLY A 75 16.21 -14.70 -2.36
CA GLY A 75 14.98 -14.33 -3.05
C GLY A 75 13.94 -15.45 -3.11
N ALA A 76 14.34 -16.71 -2.90
CA ALA A 76 13.43 -17.85 -2.82
C ALA A 76 12.96 -18.15 -1.39
N THR A 77 13.33 -17.33 -0.40
CA THR A 77 12.90 -17.52 1.00
C THR A 77 11.38 -17.32 1.09
N PRO A 78 10.61 -18.36 1.49
CA PRO A 78 9.16 -18.23 1.62
C PRO A 78 8.79 -17.34 2.82
N ALA A 79 7.66 -16.64 2.72
CA ALA A 79 7.06 -15.97 3.87
C ALA A 79 6.46 -17.02 4.81
N ALA A 80 6.80 -16.94 6.10
CA ALA A 80 6.25 -17.80 7.16
C ALA A 80 4.92 -17.26 7.69
#